data_AF-A0A0K8RA23-F1
#
_entry.id   AF-A0A0K8RA23-F1
#
_cell.length_a   1.000
_cell.length_b   1.000
_cell.length_c   1.000
_cell.angle_alpha   90.00
_cell.angle_beta   90.00
_cell.angle_gamma   90.00
#
_symmetry.space_group_name_H-M   'P 1'
#
loop_
_entity.id
_entity.type
_entity.pdbx_description
1 polymer ?
#
loop_
_entity_poly.entity_id
_entity_poly.type
_entity_poly.pdbx_seq_one_letter_code
_entity_poly.pdbx_strand_id
1 'polypeptide(L)'
;MNEFQMIPEVLYQIPEANVYASTPANEEKRLCGIQTYKIMPDMAEVELQMFISGQKKTTEGVRHFRSDTNAISPTQVLLSDYHGLWRVLLSNFKSCYVLKKVDSSKHGAPFCEFFIKNNTNPTTDLEECWFVFLAYCGYPKAFYKENSCYP
;
A
#
# COMPACT_ATOMS: atom_id res chain seq x y z
N MET A 1 -4.36 10.44 20.70
CA MET A 1 -5.32 9.41 20.25
C MET A 1 -5.40 9.56 18.74
N ASN A 2 -4.80 8.62 18.02
CA ASN A 2 -4.35 8.78 16.63
C ASN A 2 -5.46 9.22 15.68
N GLU A 3 -5.27 10.38 15.06
CA GLU A 3 -5.97 10.74 13.84
C GLU A 3 -5.64 9.65 12.82
N PHE A 4 -6.64 8.88 12.41
CA PHE A 4 -6.44 7.92 11.33
C PHE A 4 -5.96 8.67 10.09
N GLN A 5 -4.92 8.13 9.49
CA GLN A 5 -4.05 8.92 8.62
C GLN A 5 -4.63 9.02 7.23
N MET A 6 -4.56 10.23 6.68
CA MET A 6 -5.04 10.50 5.34
C MET A 6 -4.01 10.00 4.32
N ILE A 7 -4.47 9.26 3.32
CA ILE A 7 -3.64 8.80 2.19
C ILE A 7 -2.75 9.93 1.61
N PRO A 8 -3.27 11.16 1.35
CA PRO A 8 -2.43 12.25 0.86
C PRO A 8 -1.21 12.54 1.76
N GLU A 9 -1.37 12.50 3.08
CA GLU A 9 -0.27 12.76 4.01
C GLU A 9 0.76 11.63 4.02
N VAL A 10 0.28 10.38 3.99
CA VAL A 10 1.16 9.21 3.91
C VAL A 10 2.01 9.24 2.64
N LEU A 11 1.39 9.51 1.49
CA LEU A 11 2.10 9.61 0.22
C LEU A 11 3.03 10.82 0.17
N TYR A 12 2.72 11.91 0.88
CA TYR A 12 3.59 13.08 0.94
C TYR A 12 4.87 12.80 1.74
N GLN A 13 4.74 12.12 2.89
CA GLN A 13 5.87 11.79 3.75
C GLN A 13 6.68 10.60 3.23
N ILE A 14 6.03 9.68 2.52
CA ILE A 14 6.63 8.48 1.93
C ILE A 14 6.27 8.43 0.43
N PRO A 15 6.91 9.27 -0.41
CA PRO A 15 6.57 9.38 -1.83
C PRO A 15 7.03 8.19 -2.65
N GLU A 16 8.08 7.49 -2.23
CA GLU A 16 8.53 6.24 -2.83
C GLU A 16 8.51 5.11 -1.81
N ALA A 17 7.78 4.06 -2.13
CA ALA A 17 7.72 2.88 -1.29
C ALA A 17 7.56 1.60 -2.10
N ASN A 18 8.16 0.54 -1.57
CA ASN A 18 8.14 -0.80 -2.12
C ASN A 18 7.31 -1.70 -1.23
N VAL A 19 6.54 -2.60 -1.84
CA VAL A 19 5.85 -3.68 -1.13
C VAL A 19 6.89 -4.61 -0.53
N TYR A 20 6.85 -4.75 0.79
CA TYR A 20 7.69 -5.63 1.58
C TYR A 20 7.01 -6.97 1.84
N ALA A 21 5.71 -6.96 2.14
CA ALA A 21 4.93 -8.17 2.42
C ALA A 21 3.48 -8.04 1.94
N SER A 22 2.91 -9.14 1.49
CA SER A 22 1.55 -9.23 0.97
C SER A 22 0.79 -10.39 1.58
N THR A 23 -0.51 -10.21 1.87
CA THR A 23 -1.35 -11.31 2.34
C THR A 23 -1.77 -12.30 1.24
N PRO A 24 -2.03 -11.90 -0.01
CA PRO A 24 -2.09 -12.87 -1.10
C PRO A 24 -0.70 -13.25 -1.64
N ALA A 25 -0.54 -14.52 -2.00
CA ALA A 25 0.57 -14.97 -2.84
C ALA A 25 0.15 -14.88 -4.32
N ASN A 26 -0.18 -13.67 -4.80
CA ASN A 26 -0.61 -13.51 -6.19
C ASN A 26 0.61 -13.41 -7.13
N GLU A 27 0.98 -14.54 -7.73
CA GLU A 27 2.10 -14.63 -8.68
C GLU A 27 1.77 -14.03 -10.05
N GLU A 28 0.49 -14.01 -10.45
CA GLU A 28 0.07 -13.49 -11.75
C GLU A 28 0.04 -11.96 -11.80
N LYS A 29 -0.32 -11.32 -10.68
CA LYS A 29 -0.43 -9.85 -10.60
C LYS A 29 -0.06 -9.37 -9.20
N ARG A 30 1.15 -8.84 -9.06
CA ARG A 30 1.66 -8.24 -7.82
C ARG A 30 1.99 -6.77 -8.02
N LEU A 31 1.72 -5.96 -7.00
CA LEU A 31 2.24 -4.61 -6.90
C LEU A 31 3.60 -4.71 -6.24
N CYS A 32 4.49 -3.89 -6.75
CA CYS A 32 5.87 -3.86 -6.33
C CYS A 32 6.15 -2.56 -5.62
N GLY A 33 5.69 -1.43 -6.15
CA GLY A 33 5.97 -0.15 -5.55
C GLY A 33 5.01 0.91 -6.03
N ILE A 34 5.01 2.01 -5.28
CA ILE A 34 4.30 3.22 -5.61
C ILE A 34 5.32 4.36 -5.54
N GLN A 35 5.37 5.16 -6.60
CA GLN A 35 6.07 6.43 -6.62
C GLN A 35 5.05 7.55 -6.82
N THR A 36 5.11 8.57 -5.98
CA THR A 36 4.18 9.70 -6.02
C THR A 36 4.90 10.94 -6.51
N TYR A 37 4.36 11.58 -7.56
CA TYR A 37 4.94 12.77 -8.17
C TYR A 37 4.28 14.07 -7.72
N LYS A 38 2.94 14.05 -7.60
CA LYS A 38 2.15 15.21 -7.19
C LYS A 38 1.03 14.79 -6.25
N ILE A 39 0.73 15.63 -5.26
CA ILE A 39 -0.34 15.40 -4.29
C ILE A 39 -1.18 16.67 -4.18
N MET A 40 -2.49 16.49 -4.28
CA MET A 40 -3.51 17.49 -4.02
C MET A 40 -4.48 16.92 -2.96
N PRO A 41 -5.36 17.76 -2.39
CA PRO A 41 -6.29 17.29 -1.35
C PRO A 41 -7.19 16.12 -1.77
N ASP A 42 -7.53 16.01 -3.04
CA ASP A 42 -8.48 15.04 -3.58
C ASP A 42 -7.87 14.05 -4.59
N MET A 43 -6.58 14.17 -4.92
CA MET A 43 -5.91 13.26 -5.86
C MET A 43 -4.39 13.22 -5.68
N ALA A 44 -3.77 12.15 -6.17
CA ALA A 44 -2.33 12.09 -6.39
C ALA A 44 -1.99 11.57 -7.79
N GLU A 45 -0.92 12.12 -8.38
CA GLU A 45 -0.30 11.57 -9.58
C GLU A 45 0.75 10.56 -9.12
N VAL A 46 0.53 9.28 -9.46
CA VAL A 46 1.39 8.17 -9.02
C VAL A 46 1.79 7.29 -10.19
N GLU A 47 2.96 6.70 -10.06
CA GLU A 47 3.43 5.55 -10.80
C GLU A 47 3.21 4.29 -9.96
N LEU A 48 2.56 3.29 -10.56
CA LEU A 48 2.44 1.95 -9.98
C LEU A 48 3.40 1.01 -10.71
N GLN A 49 4.33 0.44 -9.95
CA GLN A 49 5.25 -0.59 -10.44
C GLN A 49 4.65 -1.95 -10.13
N MET A 50 4.40 -2.76 -11.16
CA MET A 50 3.75 -4.06 -11.04
C MET A 50 4.50 -5.14 -11.78
N PHE A 51 4.21 -6.38 -11.41
CA PHE A 51 4.60 -7.55 -12.18
C PHE A 51 3.33 -8.29 -12.58
N ILE A 52 3.11 -8.43 -13.89
CA ILE A 52 1.94 -9.06 -14.47
C ILE A 52 2.41 -10.16 -15.40
N SER A 53 2.02 -11.40 -15.12
CA SER A 53 2.28 -12.57 -15.96
C SER A 53 3.75 -12.71 -16.39
N GLY A 54 4.69 -12.56 -15.44
CA GLY A 54 6.12 -12.69 -15.73
C GLY A 54 6.81 -11.39 -16.21
N GLN A 55 6.04 -10.34 -16.48
CA GLN A 55 6.56 -9.10 -17.05
C GLN A 55 6.42 -7.91 -16.09
N LYS A 56 7.43 -7.05 -16.08
CA LYS A 56 7.35 -5.77 -15.38
C LYS A 56 6.47 -4.81 -16.16
N LYS A 57 5.55 -4.17 -15.45
CA LYS A 57 4.68 -3.15 -16.01
C LYS A 57 4.63 -1.96 -15.07
N THR A 58 4.79 -0.80 -15.66
CA THR A 58 4.64 0.47 -14.98
C THR A 58 3.38 1.15 -15.50
N THR A 59 2.53 1.66 -14.61
CA THR A 59 1.40 2.50 -15.02
C THR A 59 1.41 3.82 -14.25
N GLU A 60 1.50 4.91 -15.00
CA GLU A 60 1.37 6.25 -14.47
C GLU A 60 -0.08 6.73 -14.57
N GLY A 61 -0.50 7.54 -13.61
CA GLY A 61 -1.71 8.32 -13.76
C GLY A 61 -2.24 8.94 -12.48
N VAL A 62 -3.29 9.71 -12.65
CA VAL A 62 -4.01 10.34 -11.55
C VAL A 62 -4.84 9.30 -10.79
N ARG A 63 -4.78 9.35 -9.45
CA ARG A 63 -5.55 8.52 -8.53
C ARG A 63 -6.35 9.45 -7.64
N HIS A 64 -7.67 9.41 -7.79
CA HIS A 64 -8.57 10.21 -6.97
C HIS A 64 -8.76 9.57 -5.60
N PHE A 65 -8.79 10.42 -4.59
CA PHE A 65 -9.14 10.06 -3.23
C PHE A 65 -10.66 10.09 -3.05
N ARG A 66 -11.16 9.19 -2.22
CA ARG A 66 -12.56 9.16 -1.79
C ARG A 66 -12.62 9.19 -0.28
N SER A 67 -13.61 9.89 0.26
CA SER A 67 -13.88 9.90 1.70
C SER A 67 -14.97 8.89 2.02
N ASP A 68 -14.75 8.10 3.05
CA ASP A 68 -15.72 7.23 3.70
C ASP A 68 -15.67 7.53 5.20
N THR A 69 -16.50 8.49 5.59
CA THR A 69 -16.53 9.08 6.94
C THR A 69 -16.95 8.10 8.03
N ASN A 70 -17.51 6.95 7.66
CA ASN A 70 -17.95 5.93 8.60
C ASN A 70 -16.84 4.91 8.91
N ALA A 71 -15.72 4.97 8.19
CA ALA A 71 -14.60 4.09 8.41
C ALA A 71 -13.56 4.71 9.34
N ILE A 72 -12.87 3.80 10.03
CA ILE A 72 -11.73 4.10 10.90
C ILE A 72 -10.71 4.98 10.16
N SER A 73 -10.19 4.57 9.01
CA SER A 73 -9.42 5.45 8.12
C SER A 73 -10.31 6.00 7.01
N PRO A 74 -10.59 7.31 6.96
CA PRO A 74 -11.63 7.84 6.09
C PRO A 74 -11.23 7.87 4.62
N THR A 75 -9.94 8.05 4.30
CA THR A 75 -9.51 8.18 2.91
C THR A 75 -9.33 6.83 2.22
N GLN A 76 -9.79 6.75 0.98
CA GLN A 76 -9.57 5.63 0.05
C GLN A 76 -8.90 6.14 -1.23
N VAL A 77 -8.15 5.28 -1.91
CA VAL A 77 -7.55 5.56 -3.22
C VAL A 77 -7.94 4.45 -4.20
N LEU A 78 -8.35 4.85 -5.41
CA LEU A 78 -8.66 3.90 -6.48
C LEU A 78 -7.39 3.55 -7.26
N LEU A 79 -6.90 2.33 -7.10
CA LEU A 79 -5.85 1.73 -7.91
C LEU A 79 -6.50 0.76 -8.90
N SER A 80 -7.15 1.28 -9.95
CA SER A 80 -7.87 0.48 -10.96
C SER A 80 -6.97 -0.55 -11.62
N ASP A 81 -5.73 -0.16 -11.90
CA ASP A 81 -4.71 -1.03 -12.49
C ASP A 81 -4.28 -2.14 -11.53
N TYR A 82 -4.57 -2.00 -10.22
CA TYR A 82 -4.14 -2.90 -9.17
C TYR A 82 -5.25 -3.14 -8.12
N HIS A 83 -6.26 -3.92 -8.50
CA HIS A 83 -7.29 -4.49 -7.61
C HIS A 83 -8.29 -3.55 -6.92
N GLY A 84 -8.45 -2.30 -7.37
CA GLY A 84 -9.62 -1.47 -7.03
C GLY A 84 -9.37 -0.46 -5.91
N LEU A 85 -10.29 -0.37 -4.93
CA LEU A 85 -10.21 0.62 -3.84
C LEU A 85 -9.36 0.13 -2.67
N TRP A 86 -8.45 0.99 -2.22
CA TRP A 86 -7.51 0.75 -1.13
C TRP A 86 -7.62 1.82 -0.07
N ARG A 87 -7.20 1.49 1.14
CA ARG A 87 -7.22 2.37 2.31
C ARG A 87 -5.97 2.13 3.15
N VAL A 88 -5.41 3.19 3.72
CA VAL A 88 -4.34 3.07 4.72
C VAL A 88 -4.92 2.53 6.02
N LEU A 89 -4.32 1.49 6.59
CA LEU A 89 -4.61 1.05 7.96
C LEU A 89 -3.78 1.81 8.97
N LEU A 90 -2.49 1.95 8.68
CA LEU A 90 -1.50 2.66 9.49
C LEU A 90 -0.32 3.04 8.59
N SER A 91 0.32 4.15 8.91
CA SER A 91 1.65 4.59 8.52
C SER A 91 2.37 5.07 9.77
N ASN A 92 3.69 4.99 9.81
CA ASN A 92 4.46 5.72 10.81
C ASN A 92 4.99 7.07 10.27
N PHE A 93 4.60 7.43 9.04
CA PHE A 93 5.03 8.62 8.29
C PHE A 93 6.55 8.77 8.08
N LYS A 94 7.34 7.73 8.39
CA LYS A 94 8.79 7.76 8.31
C LYS A 94 9.32 6.70 7.36
N SER A 95 8.90 5.46 7.56
CA SER A 95 9.46 4.28 6.91
C SER A 95 8.43 3.28 6.40
N CYS A 96 7.18 3.31 6.85
CA CYS A 96 6.21 2.28 6.45
C CYS A 96 4.77 2.73 6.46
N TYR A 97 3.96 2.02 5.66
CA TYR A 97 2.51 2.05 5.75
C TYR A 97 1.88 0.74 5.25
N VAL A 98 0.65 0.48 5.66
CA VAL A 98 -0.12 -0.70 5.27
C VAL A 98 -1.37 -0.26 4.51
N LEU A 99 -1.52 -0.76 3.28
CA LEU A 99 -2.76 -0.63 2.52
C LEU A 99 -3.62 -1.88 2.66
N LYS A 100 -4.92 -1.69 2.83
CA LYS A 100 -5.94 -2.74 2.79
C LYS A 100 -6.94 -2.45 1.68
N LYS A 101 -7.23 -3.47 0.88
CA LYS A 101 -8.29 -3.40 -0.13
C LYS A 101 -9.66 -3.36 0.57
N VAL A 102 -10.48 -2.35 0.25
CA VAL A 102 -11.73 -2.01 0.97
C VAL A 102 -12.74 -3.16 0.97
N ASP A 103 -12.99 -3.82 -0.16
CA ASP A 103 -13.98 -4.91 -0.27
C ASP A 103 -13.39 -6.33 -0.13
N SER A 104 -12.15 -6.47 0.36
CA SER A 104 -11.51 -7.80 0.42
C SER A 104 -12.16 -8.75 1.43
N SER A 105 -12.66 -8.25 2.57
CA SER A 105 -13.21 -9.09 3.64
C SER A 105 -14.60 -9.67 3.36
N LYS A 106 -15.37 -9.09 2.42
CA LYS A 106 -16.67 -9.65 2.01
C LYS A 106 -16.52 -10.98 1.24
N HIS A 107 -15.31 -11.27 0.76
CA HIS A 107 -14.99 -12.45 -0.06
C HIS A 107 -13.98 -13.42 0.60
N GLY A 108 -13.65 -13.23 1.89
CA GLY A 108 -12.74 -14.12 2.63
C GLY A 108 -11.59 -13.37 3.30
N ALA A 109 -10.36 -13.88 3.11
CA ALA A 109 -9.16 -13.36 3.76
C ALA A 109 -8.85 -11.91 3.33
N PRO A 110 -8.43 -11.04 4.27
CA PRO A 110 -8.11 -9.65 3.97
C PRO A 110 -6.95 -9.57 2.97
N PHE A 111 -7.08 -8.67 2.00
CA PHE A 111 -6.03 -8.34 1.05
C PHE A 111 -5.34 -7.07 1.53
N CYS A 112 -4.11 -7.22 2.04
CA CYS A 112 -3.28 -6.13 2.48
C CYS A 112 -1.89 -6.18 1.85
N GLU A 113 -1.34 -4.99 1.66
CA GLU A 113 0.01 -4.75 1.17
C GLU A 113 0.76 -3.89 2.19
N PHE A 114 1.89 -4.39 2.67
CA PHE A 114 2.80 -3.68 3.56
C PHE A 114 3.87 -3.01 2.70
N PHE A 115 3.90 -1.68 2.71
CA PHE A 115 4.92 -0.87 2.08
C PHE A 115 6.01 -0.41 3.06
N ILE A 116 7.24 -0.43 2.58
CA ILE A 116 8.40 0.21 3.20
C ILE A 116 8.91 1.31 2.28
N LYS A 117 9.32 2.44 2.86
CA LYS A 117 9.96 3.53 2.13
C LYS A 117 11.19 3.00 1.39
N ASN A 118 11.36 3.44 0.15
CA ASN A 118 12.51 3.04 -0.67
C ASN A 118 13.84 3.38 0.03
N ASN A 119 14.86 2.52 -0.14
CA ASN A 119 16.16 2.63 0.54
C ASN A 119 16.14 2.59 2.08
N THR A 120 15.08 2.05 2.70
CA THR A 120 15.04 1.84 4.15
C THR A 120 15.53 0.45 4.50
N ASN A 121 16.41 0.34 5.51
CA ASN A 121 16.77 -0.96 6.07
C ASN A 121 15.54 -1.53 6.80
N PRO A 122 14.98 -2.68 6.38
CA PRO A 122 13.74 -3.22 6.93
C PRO A 122 13.85 -3.74 8.38
N THR A 123 14.99 -3.51 9.04
CA THR A 123 15.25 -3.98 10.40
C THR A 123 14.91 -2.96 11.49
N THR A 124 14.63 -1.70 11.15
CA THR A 124 14.39 -0.62 12.12
C THR A 124 13.09 0.12 11.86
N ASP A 125 12.38 0.50 12.93
CA ASP A 125 11.15 1.33 12.92
C ASP A 125 9.96 0.74 12.13
N LEU A 126 9.82 -0.59 12.10
CA LEU A 126 8.71 -1.28 11.42
C LEU A 126 7.68 -1.90 12.37
N GLU A 127 7.91 -1.85 13.68
CA GLU A 127 7.15 -2.57 14.70
C GLU A 127 5.67 -2.24 14.67
N GLU A 128 5.32 -0.95 14.54
CA GLU A 128 3.92 -0.50 14.52
C GLU A 128 3.19 -0.99 13.25
N CYS A 129 3.82 -0.85 12.09
CA CYS A 129 3.27 -1.33 10.82
C CYS A 129 3.13 -2.86 10.81
N TRP A 130 4.12 -3.59 11.35
CA TRP A 130 4.04 -5.04 11.49
C TRP A 130 2.91 -5.47 12.42
N PHE A 131 2.80 -4.83 13.58
CA PHE A 131 1.76 -5.13 14.54
C PHE A 131 0.37 -4.94 13.93
N VAL A 132 0.13 -3.81 13.28
CA VAL A 132 -1.16 -3.53 12.61
C VAL A 132 -1.40 -4.48 11.44
N PHE A 133 -0.38 -4.76 10.62
CA PHE A 133 -0.50 -5.72 9.53
C PHE A 133 -0.96 -7.09 10.05
N LEU A 134 -0.28 -7.64 11.06
CA LEU A 134 -0.62 -8.95 11.63
C LEU A 134 -2.01 -8.92 12.30
N ALA A 135 -2.34 -7.88 13.04
CA ALA A 135 -3.60 -7.77 13.77
C ALA A 135 -4.83 -7.67 12.84
N TYR A 136 -4.72 -6.94 11.72
CA TYR A 136 -5.87 -6.65 10.85
C TYR A 136 -5.89 -7.44 9.53
N CYS A 137 -4.74 -7.99 9.14
CA CYS A 137 -4.56 -8.70 7.87
C CYS A 137 -4.11 -10.16 8.06
N GLY A 138 -3.58 -10.52 9.23
CA GLY A 138 -3.03 -11.85 9.48
C GLY A 138 -1.63 -12.03 8.88
N TYR A 139 -1.19 -13.28 8.80
CA TYR A 139 0.16 -13.60 8.34
C TYR A 139 0.32 -13.37 6.83
N PRO A 140 1.44 -12.74 6.40
CA PRO A 140 1.74 -12.57 4.98
C PRO A 140 2.00 -13.94 4.34
N LYS A 141 1.59 -14.09 3.08
CA LYS A 141 1.91 -15.27 2.27
C LYS A 141 3.08 -15.03 1.33
N ALA A 142 3.45 -13.77 1.09
CA ALA A 142 4.59 -13.39 0.26
C ALA A 142 5.42 -12.30 0.94
N PHE A 143 6.74 -12.40 0.78
CA PHE A 143 7.73 -11.40 1.18
C PHE A 143 8.60 -11.04 -0.02
N TYR A 144 8.91 -9.77 -0.18
CA TYR A 144 9.77 -9.27 -1.26
C TYR A 144 11.00 -8.62 -0.63
N LYS A 145 12.08 -9.40 -0.52
CA LYS A 145 13.35 -8.96 0.06
C LYS A 145 14.18 -8.26 -1.02
N GLU A 146 14.20 -6.93 -0.94
CA GLU A 146 15.01 -5.99 -1.73
C GLU A 146 14.64 -5.91 -3.24
N ASN A 147 14.10 -4.75 -3.65
CA ASN A 147 13.70 -4.37 -5.00
C ASN A 147 12.54 -5.19 -5.60
N SER A 148 11.40 -5.07 -4.93
CA SER A 148 10.05 -5.31 -5.41
C SER A 148 9.90 -5.34 -6.95
N CYS A 149 9.74 -6.55 -7.52
CA CYS A 149 9.63 -6.91 -8.95
C CYS A 149 10.86 -7.64 -9.54
N TYR A 150 12.00 -7.69 -8.85
CA TYR A 150 13.14 -8.49 -9.29
C TYR A 150 13.20 -9.82 -8.51
N PRO A 151 13.44 -10.95 -9.18
CA PRO A 151 13.72 -12.22 -8.52
C PRO A 151 15.07 -12.19 -7.78
#